data_AF-A0A8T4CG32-F1
#
_entry.id   AF-A0A8T4CG32-F1
#
_cell.length_a   1.000
_cell.length_b   1.000
_cell.length_c   1.000
_cell.angle_alpha   90.00
_cell.angle_beta   90.00
_cell.angle_gamma   90.00
#
_symmetry.space_group_name_H-M   'P 1'
#
loop_
_entity.id
_entity.type
_entity.pdbx_description
1 polymer ?
#
loop_
_entity_poly.entity_id
_entity_poly.type
_entity_poly.pdbx_seq_one_letter_code
_entity_poly.pdbx_strand_id
1 'polypeptide(L)'
;AEQKTAYIVIDGNNMVSGLREEILSALKATGFHASEVFTTDTHAVSAVVLGRRGYHPVGEVMNHETLISYVQEAAKAAVARLEHCKAGCLRMVVPEVRVIGKARLESLSMLVDKALQRAKQIVVPIFALEGLILILLLALL
;
A
#
# COMPACT_ATOMS: atom_id res chain seq x y z
N ALA A 1 19.71 28.08 3.23
CA ALA A 1 19.41 27.31 2.01
C ALA A 1 17.94 26.91 2.06
N GLU A 2 17.18 27.14 1.00
CA GLU A 2 15.78 26.70 0.94
C GLU A 2 15.73 25.19 0.71
N GLN A 3 15.03 24.47 1.58
CA GLN A 3 14.88 23.02 1.50
C GLN A 3 13.99 22.66 0.29
N LYS A 4 14.53 21.93 -0.67
CA LYS A 4 13.76 21.35 -1.80
C LYS A 4 13.15 20.02 -1.39
N THR A 5 11.82 19.94 -1.42
CA THR A 5 11.05 18.72 -1.12
C THR A 5 10.23 18.31 -2.33
N ALA A 6 10.21 17.02 -2.67
CA ALA A 6 9.40 16.47 -3.76
C ALA A 6 8.40 15.42 -3.27
N TYR A 7 7.15 15.53 -3.71
CA TYR A 7 6.16 14.46 -3.57
C TYR A 7 5.88 13.89 -4.96
N ILE A 8 6.22 12.62 -5.14
CA ILE A 8 5.98 11.91 -6.39
C ILE A 8 4.72 11.08 -6.22
N VAL A 9 3.74 11.28 -7.09
CA VAL A 9 2.51 10.49 -7.09
C VAL A 9 2.46 9.72 -8.41
N ILE A 10 2.47 8.39 -8.32
CA ILE A 10 2.40 7.49 -9.48
C ILE A 10 0.99 6.90 -9.51
N ASP A 11 0.29 7.06 -10.63
CA ASP A 11 -0.99 6.40 -10.86
C ASP A 11 -0.75 4.94 -11.24
N GLY A 12 -0.96 4.06 -10.27
CA GLY A 12 -0.64 2.65 -10.31
C GLY A 12 -0.80 2.05 -8.93
N ASN A 13 -1.45 0.89 -8.84
CA ASN A 13 -1.74 0.26 -7.57
C ASN A 13 -0.48 -0.39 -6.97
N ASN A 14 -0.12 -0.06 -5.72
CA ASN A 14 1.05 -0.60 -5.01
C ASN A 14 2.39 -0.42 -5.76
N MET A 15 3.49 -0.79 -5.10
CA MET A 15 4.84 -0.73 -5.65
C MET A 15 5.64 -1.95 -5.21
N VAL A 16 6.53 -2.46 -6.08
CA VAL A 16 7.47 -3.52 -5.71
C VAL A 16 8.46 -3.02 -4.65
N SER A 17 8.84 -3.88 -3.71
CA SER A 17 9.79 -3.53 -2.65
C SER A 17 11.14 -3.11 -3.24
N GLY A 18 11.77 -2.07 -2.67
CA GLY A 18 13.07 -1.54 -3.09
C GLY A 18 12.99 -0.41 -4.12
N LEU A 19 11.99 -0.44 -5.02
CA LEU A 19 11.86 0.58 -6.07
C LEU A 19 11.62 1.98 -5.50
N ARG A 20 10.88 2.08 -4.39
CA ARG A 20 10.68 3.35 -3.68
C ARG A 20 12.03 3.94 -3.28
N GLU A 21 12.88 3.15 -2.63
CA GLU A 21 14.18 3.58 -2.13
C GLU A 21 15.14 3.98 -3.26
N GLU A 22 15.06 3.29 -4.40
CA GLU A 22 15.82 3.64 -5.61
C GLU A 22 15.39 5.01 -6.18
N ILE A 23 14.07 5.27 -6.28
CA ILE A 23 13.54 6.56 -6.72
C ILE A 23 13.98 7.69 -5.76
N LEU A 24 13.86 7.47 -4.45
CA LEU A 24 14.27 8.46 -3.44
C LEU A 24 15.78 8.76 -3.51
N SER A 25 16.59 7.72 -3.73
CA SER A 25 18.04 7.87 -3.89
C SER A 25 18.39 8.66 -5.15
N ALA A 26 17.71 8.39 -6.27
CA ALA A 26 17.87 9.12 -7.52
C ALA A 26 17.47 10.59 -7.40
N LEU A 27 16.40 10.91 -6.66
CA LEU A 27 15.99 12.29 -6.39
C LEU A 27 16.97 13.01 -5.47
N LYS A 28 17.45 12.34 -4.43
CA LYS A 28 18.48 12.89 -3.53
C LYS A 28 19.76 13.27 -4.30
N ALA A 29 20.21 12.40 -5.22
CA ALA A 29 21.35 12.66 -6.08
C ALA A 29 21.15 13.87 -7.01
N THR A 30 19.90 14.21 -7.34
CA THR A 30 19.56 15.40 -8.15
C THR A 30 19.35 16.69 -7.34
N GLY A 31 19.60 16.68 -6.03
CA GLY A 31 19.58 17.87 -5.18
C GLY A 31 18.26 18.12 -4.44
N PHE A 32 17.37 17.12 -4.36
CA PHE A 32 16.25 17.15 -3.43
C PHE A 32 16.70 16.76 -2.03
N HIS A 33 16.28 17.52 -1.02
CA HIS A 33 16.68 17.33 0.37
C HIS A 33 15.76 16.32 1.07
N ALA A 34 14.48 16.35 0.71
CA ALA A 34 13.47 15.40 1.16
C ALA A 34 12.62 14.97 -0.04
N SER A 35 12.19 13.72 -0.04
CA SER A 35 11.24 13.24 -1.04
C SER A 35 10.41 12.09 -0.49
N GLU A 36 9.24 11.89 -1.05
CA GLU A 36 8.40 10.72 -0.79
C GLU A 36 7.69 10.28 -2.08
N VAL A 37 7.46 8.98 -2.21
CA VAL A 37 6.77 8.37 -3.34
C VAL A 37 5.46 7.76 -2.87
N PHE A 38 4.38 8.15 -3.52
CA PHE A 38 3.04 7.67 -3.28
C PHE A 38 2.53 6.95 -4.52
N THR A 39 1.70 5.95 -4.29
CA THR A 39 0.92 5.29 -5.32
C THR A 39 -0.54 5.66 -5.14
N THR A 40 -1.25 5.84 -6.25
CA THR A 40 -2.70 6.01 -6.25
C THR A 40 -3.32 4.92 -7.10
N ASP A 41 -4.41 4.33 -6.62
CA ASP A 41 -5.24 3.42 -7.41
C ASP A 41 -6.56 4.11 -7.71
N THR A 42 -6.57 4.86 -8.81
CA THR A 42 -7.81 5.48 -9.31
C THR A 42 -8.71 4.47 -10.02
N HIS A 43 -8.29 3.20 -10.17
CA HIS A 43 -8.88 2.17 -11.03
C HIS A 43 -9.07 2.59 -12.50
N ALA A 44 -8.51 3.73 -12.93
CA ALA A 44 -8.50 4.10 -14.34
C ALA A 44 -7.62 3.15 -15.18
N VAL A 45 -6.57 2.61 -14.56
CA VAL A 45 -5.58 1.71 -15.19
C VAL A 45 -5.46 0.33 -14.51
N SER A 46 -6.00 0.16 -13.30
CA SER A 46 -6.01 -1.11 -12.56
C SER A 46 -7.24 -1.96 -12.93
N ALA A 47 -7.12 -3.30 -12.90
CA ALA A 47 -8.17 -4.26 -13.30
C ALA A 47 -8.45 -4.38 -14.81
N VAL A 48 -7.57 -3.87 -15.67
CA VAL A 48 -7.68 -3.99 -17.14
C VAL A 48 -7.22 -5.36 -17.67
N VAL A 49 -6.39 -6.09 -16.91
CA VAL A 49 -5.79 -7.36 -17.35
C VAL A 49 -6.53 -8.55 -16.72
N LEU A 50 -6.98 -9.50 -17.54
CA LEU A 50 -7.66 -10.74 -17.11
C LEU A 50 -6.69 -11.79 -16.48
N GLY A 51 -5.82 -11.37 -15.56
CA GLY A 51 -4.91 -12.23 -14.79
C GLY A 51 -5.40 -12.49 -13.36
N ARG A 52 -4.80 -13.44 -12.64
CA ARG A 52 -5.17 -13.81 -11.25
C ARG A 52 -5.32 -12.63 -10.26
N ARG A 53 -4.57 -11.53 -10.47
CA ARG A 53 -4.64 -10.30 -9.65
C ARG A 53 -5.35 -9.13 -10.32
N GLY A 54 -5.58 -9.15 -11.64
CA GLY A 54 -6.20 -8.03 -12.35
C GLY A 54 -5.28 -6.85 -12.70
N TYR A 55 -4.10 -6.74 -12.08
CA TYR A 55 -3.15 -5.64 -12.26
C TYR A 55 -1.71 -6.06 -11.92
N HIS A 56 -0.73 -5.28 -12.38
CA HIS A 56 0.68 -5.37 -12.00
C HIS A 56 1.02 -4.16 -11.12
N PRO A 57 1.64 -4.34 -9.94
CA PRO A 57 2.08 -3.21 -9.14
C PRO A 57 3.19 -2.44 -9.84
N VAL A 58 3.36 -1.17 -9.46
CA VAL A 58 4.40 -0.31 -10.04
C VAL A 58 5.76 -0.97 -9.87
N GLY A 59 6.44 -1.23 -10.98
CA GLY A 59 7.74 -1.90 -11.01
C GLY A 59 7.71 -3.41 -11.29
N GLU A 60 6.57 -4.09 -11.35
CA GLU A 60 6.57 -5.55 -11.57
C GLU A 60 6.88 -5.94 -13.03
N VAL A 61 6.29 -5.22 -13.98
CA VAL A 61 6.41 -5.52 -15.43
C VAL A 61 6.81 -4.26 -16.19
N MET A 62 7.94 -3.67 -15.80
CA MET A 62 8.49 -2.48 -16.46
C MET A 62 9.98 -2.32 -16.17
N ASN A 63 10.65 -1.49 -16.96
CA ASN A 63 12.04 -1.11 -16.70
C ASN A 63 12.10 0.00 -15.63
N HIS A 64 12.83 -0.26 -14.54
CA HIS A 64 12.93 0.67 -13.40
C HIS A 64 13.73 1.93 -13.75
N GLU A 65 14.81 1.81 -14.50
CA GLU A 65 15.64 2.95 -14.92
C GLU A 65 14.81 3.96 -15.74
N THR A 66 13.92 3.47 -16.59
CA THR A 66 13.00 4.30 -17.39
C THR A 66 12.03 5.06 -16.50
N LEU A 67 11.43 4.39 -15.52
CA LEU A 67 10.55 5.05 -14.54
C LEU A 67 11.30 6.12 -13.74
N ILE A 68 12.47 5.78 -13.22
CA ILE A 68 13.32 6.69 -12.45
C ILE A 68 13.72 7.91 -13.29
N SER A 69 14.05 7.70 -14.56
CA SER A 69 14.35 8.78 -15.51
C SER A 69 13.17 9.73 -15.68
N TYR A 70 11.95 9.20 -15.88
CA TYR A 70 10.75 10.04 -15.98
C TYR A 70 10.45 10.79 -14.69
N VAL A 71 10.64 10.16 -13.53
CA VAL A 71 10.47 10.84 -12.24
C VAL A 71 11.46 12.00 -12.10
N GLN A 72 12.73 11.81 -12.46
CA GLN A 72 13.73 12.88 -12.42
C GLN A 72 13.43 14.00 -13.42
N GLU A 73 12.95 13.67 -14.62
CA GLU A 73 12.53 14.66 -15.62
C GLU A 73 11.35 15.49 -15.12
N ALA A 74 10.31 14.84 -14.62
CA ALA A 74 9.14 15.51 -14.04
C ALA A 74 9.52 16.40 -12.86
N ALA A 75 10.40 15.93 -11.98
CA ALA A 75 10.89 16.69 -10.84
C ALA A 75 11.70 17.93 -11.28
N LYS A 76 12.56 17.81 -12.29
CA LYS A 76 13.30 18.95 -12.88
C LYS A 76 12.35 19.95 -13.53
N ALA A 77 11.35 19.48 -14.26
CA ALA A 77 10.34 20.34 -14.88
C ALA A 77 9.51 21.11 -13.83
N ALA A 78 9.17 20.47 -12.70
CA ALA A 78 8.49 21.12 -11.59
C ALA A 78 9.38 22.19 -10.93
N VAL A 79 10.67 21.90 -10.72
CA VAL A 79 11.64 22.86 -10.17
C VAL A 79 11.80 24.09 -11.06
N ALA A 80 11.82 23.91 -12.39
CA ALA A 80 11.93 25.01 -13.34
C ALA A 80 10.72 25.98 -13.34
N ARG A 81 9.60 25.57 -12.74
CA ARG A 81 8.34 26.33 -12.67
C ARG A 81 7.95 26.74 -11.25
N LEU A 82 8.90 26.72 -10.32
CA LEU A 82 8.63 27.15 -8.95
C LEU A 82 8.28 28.64 -8.90
N GLU A 83 7.21 28.94 -8.19
CA GLU A 83 6.76 30.30 -7.93
C GLU A 83 6.27 30.44 -6.49
N HIS A 84 6.17 31.68 -6.02
CA HIS A 84 5.63 31.96 -4.70
C HIS A 84 4.13 31.62 -4.68
N CYS A 85 3.75 30.66 -3.85
CA CYS A 85 2.36 30.23 -3.71
C CYS A 85 1.98 30.06 -2.24
N LYS A 86 0.67 29.93 -1.99
CA LYS A 86 0.11 29.56 -0.68
C LYS A 86 -0.54 28.18 -0.82
N ALA A 87 -0.31 27.31 0.15
CA ALA A 87 -1.01 26.03 0.25
C ALA A 87 -2.27 26.17 1.12
N GLY A 88 -3.34 25.48 0.75
CA GLY A 88 -4.57 25.39 1.53
C GLY A 88 -5.13 23.97 1.49
N CYS A 89 -5.84 23.57 2.54
CA CYS A 89 -6.51 22.29 2.62
C CYS A 89 -7.99 22.53 2.89
N LEU A 90 -8.85 21.90 2.09
CA LEU A 90 -10.31 21.95 2.25
C LEU A 90 -10.82 20.53 2.49
N ARG A 91 -11.67 20.39 3.50
CA ARG A 91 -12.47 19.17 3.69
C ARG A 91 -13.90 19.49 3.29
N MET A 92 -14.47 18.63 2.45
CA MET A 92 -15.87 18.74 2.03
C MET A 92 -16.62 17.43 2.29
N VAL A 93 -17.93 17.56 2.46
CA VAL A 93 -18.86 16.42 2.49
C VAL A 93 -19.52 16.36 1.13
N VAL A 94 -19.43 15.21 0.46
CA VAL A 94 -20.16 14.95 -0.78
C VAL A 94 -21.46 14.26 -0.39
N PRO A 95 -22.62 14.94 -0.47
CA PRO A 95 -23.89 14.34 -0.11
C PRO A 95 -24.29 13.26 -1.13
N GLU A 96 -25.21 12.38 -0.73
CA GLU A 96 -25.84 11.38 -1.61
C GLU A 96 -24.91 10.30 -2.21
N VAL A 97 -23.66 10.20 -1.74
CA VAL A 97 -22.76 9.10 -2.09
C VAL A 97 -22.95 7.94 -1.11
N ARG A 98 -23.38 6.78 -1.61
CA ARG A 98 -23.46 5.55 -0.81
C ARG A 98 -22.10 4.88 -0.73
N VAL A 99 -21.45 4.98 0.42
CA VAL A 99 -20.20 4.27 0.76
C VAL A 99 -20.41 3.33 1.93
N ILE A 100 -19.55 2.32 2.07
CA ILE A 100 -19.44 1.57 3.33
C ILE A 100 -18.84 2.53 4.38
N GLY A 101 -19.72 3.12 5.19
CA GLY A 101 -19.31 4.04 6.24
C GLY A 101 -18.55 3.34 7.38
N LYS A 102 -17.88 4.17 8.20
CA LYS A 102 -17.09 3.75 9.37
C LYS A 102 -17.79 2.67 10.23
N ALA A 103 -19.05 2.90 10.62
CA ALA A 103 -19.79 1.97 11.47
C ALA A 103 -19.97 0.56 10.86
N ARG A 104 -20.18 0.48 9.54
CA ARG A 104 -20.30 -0.80 8.83
C ARG A 104 -18.94 -1.50 8.74
N LEU A 105 -17.86 -0.76 8.47
CA LEU A 105 -16.50 -1.30 8.49
C LEU A 105 -16.11 -1.83 9.88
N GLU A 106 -16.41 -1.07 10.93
CA GLU A 106 -16.18 -1.49 12.32
C GLU A 106 -16.98 -2.75 12.66
N SER A 107 -18.25 -2.82 12.25
CA SER A 107 -19.06 -4.03 12.43
C SER A 107 -18.47 -5.24 11.72
N LEU A 108 -17.97 -5.08 10.48
CA LEU A 108 -17.31 -6.16 9.74
C LEU A 108 -16.04 -6.61 10.45
N SER A 109 -15.20 -5.68 10.90
CA SER A 109 -13.98 -5.99 11.67
C SER A 109 -14.30 -6.77 12.94
N MET A 110 -15.27 -6.30 13.73
CA MET A 110 -15.68 -6.97 14.97
C MET A 110 -16.22 -8.39 14.73
N LEU A 111 -16.90 -8.62 13.61
CA LEU A 111 -17.37 -9.96 13.25
C LEU A 111 -16.22 -10.90 12.95
N VAL A 112 -15.21 -10.44 12.21
CA VAL A 112 -13.98 -11.21 11.94
C VAL A 112 -13.25 -11.55 13.24
N ASP A 113 -13.08 -10.58 14.14
CA ASP A 113 -12.42 -10.79 15.43
C ASP A 113 -13.16 -11.81 16.29
N LYS A 114 -14.48 -11.70 16.39
CA LYS A 114 -15.32 -12.66 17.13
C LYS A 114 -15.25 -14.07 16.53
N ALA A 115 -15.25 -14.18 15.20
CA ALA A 115 -15.13 -15.45 14.52
C ALA A 115 -13.77 -16.11 14.82
N LEU A 116 -12.67 -15.35 14.73
CA LEU A 116 -11.33 -15.82 15.07
C LEU A 116 -11.21 -16.24 16.54
N GLN A 117 -11.79 -15.47 17.46
CA GLN A 117 -11.78 -15.80 18.88
C GLN A 117 -12.50 -17.12 19.17
N ARG A 118 -13.69 -17.33 18.57
CA ARG A 118 -14.42 -18.60 18.69
C ARG A 118 -13.66 -19.76 18.06
N ALA A 119 -13.06 -19.55 16.89
CA ALA A 119 -12.25 -20.57 16.24
C ALA A 119 -11.10 -21.02 17.16
N LYS A 120 -10.35 -20.08 17.76
CA LYS A 120 -9.27 -20.41 18.71
C LYS A 120 -9.77 -21.20 19.93
N GLN A 121 -10.91 -20.80 20.50
CA GLN A 121 -11.49 -21.48 21.67
C GLN A 121 -11.89 -22.93 21.37
N ILE A 122 -12.28 -23.25 20.14
CA ILE A 122 -12.66 -24.60 19.73
C ILE A 122 -11.42 -25.41 19.29
N VAL A 123 -10.55 -24.80 18.48
CA VAL A 123 -9.43 -25.47 17.82
C VAL A 123 -8.33 -25.86 18.80
N VAL A 124 -7.98 -24.99 19.75
CA VAL A 124 -6.91 -25.25 20.74
C VAL A 124 -7.16 -26.51 21.58
N PRO A 125 -8.34 -26.71 22.22
CA PRO A 125 -8.57 -27.91 23.02
C PRO A 125 -8.65 -29.18 22.17
N ILE A 126 -9.16 -29.12 20.94
CA ILE A 126 -9.17 -30.28 20.02
C ILE A 126 -7.73 -30.72 19.73
N PHE A 127 -6.87 -29.81 19.27
CA PHE A 127 -5.47 -30.15 19.00
C PHE A 127 -4.70 -30.58 20.25
N ALA A 128 -4.99 -30.00 21.42
CA ALA A 128 -4.39 -30.42 22.68
C ALA A 128 -4.79 -31.86 23.05
N LEU A 129 -6.06 -32.22 22.88
CA LEU A 129 -6.57 -33.57 23.15
C LEU A 129 -5.98 -34.59 22.16
N GLU A 130 -5.99 -34.28 20.87
CA GLU A 130 -5.40 -35.13 19.84
C GLU A 130 -3.90 -35.35 20.10
N GLY A 131 -3.17 -34.29 20.44
CA GLY A 131 -1.76 -34.36 20.80
C GLY A 131 -1.52 -35.25 22.03
N LEU A 132 -2.35 -35.13 23.07
CA LEU A 132 -2.25 -35.98 24.27
C LEU A 132 -2.50 -37.46 23.94
N ILE A 133 -3.53 -37.75 23.14
CA ILE A 133 -3.84 -39.12 22.70
C ILE A 133 -2.66 -39.72 21.92
N LEU A 134 -2.06 -38.95 21.03
CA LEU A 134 -0.91 -39.38 20.23
C LEU A 134 0.31 -39.69 21.10
N ILE A 135 0.60 -38.85 22.10
CA ILE A 135 1.68 -39.07 23.07
C ILE A 135 1.44 -40.35 23.88
N LEU A 136 0.21 -40.59 24.35
CA LEU A 136 -0.13 -41.79 25.11
C LEU A 136 0.03 -43.05 24.26
N LEU A 137 -0.44 -43.04 23.01
CA LEU A 137 -0.26 -44.13 22.06
C LEU A 137 1.22 -44.46 21.81
N LEU A 138 2.05 -43.43 21.61
CA LEU A 138 3.51 -43.58 21.43
C LEU A 138 4.21 -44.13 22.67
N ALA A 139 3.70 -43.83 23.87
CA ALA A 139 4.28 -44.34 25.13
C ALA A 139 3.86 -45.78 25.45
N LEU A 140 2.76 -46.26 24.84
CA LEU A 140 2.23 -47.62 25.00
C LEU A 140 2.77 -48.61 23.95
N LEU A 141 3.26 -48.09 22.81
CA LEU A 141 3.99 -48.84 21.77
C LEU A 141 5.46 -49.03 22.15
#